data_AF-A0A3A0VDW0-F1
#
_entry.id   AF-A0A3A0VDW0-F1
#
_cell.length_a   1.000
_cell.length_b   1.000
_cell.length_c   1.000
_cell.angle_alpha   90.00
_cell.angle_beta   90.00
_cell.angle_gamma   90.00
#
_symmetry.space_group_name_H-M   'P 1'
#
loop_
_entity.id
_entity.type
_entity.pdbx_description
1 polymer ?
#
loop_
_entity_poly.entity_id
_entity_poly.type
_entity_poly.pdbx_seq_one_letter_code
_entity_poly.pdbx_strand_id
1 'polypeptide(L)'
;KPGEVTPEQCNQLGLELAEKIAPNHQVAIYTHEDTEHVHNHIVINSIDLDTGKKFYNNKQALKDIRQANDEVCKSHNLSIPNVQAQIRYTQAEQNIMDKAEDVKASWKNQIRIAIEETKDQATDFEEFNELLKPKGIEVARVTNKTVTYKHIEEDKKVRGSKLGNDYDKEELDDGFRLEKQRRDRQSEREIRPNLKATKEDWDEFREENERRERERREQERRENERINAENERLRKQREQESRTTQSVNKKARGIDLEL
;
A
#
# COMPACT_ATOMS: atom_id res chain seq x y z
N LYS A 1 -3.99 22.05 7.59
CA LYS A 1 -5.29 21.86 6.88
C LYS A 1 -5.91 23.22 6.56
N PRO A 2 -6.89 23.35 5.65
CA PRO A 2 -7.58 24.63 5.41
C PRO A 2 -8.14 25.24 6.70
N GLY A 3 -7.98 26.55 6.88
CA GLY A 3 -8.53 27.30 8.02
C GLY A 3 -7.91 27.03 9.39
N GLU A 4 -6.78 26.33 9.47
CA GLU A 4 -6.14 25.99 10.76
C GLU A 4 -5.17 27.03 11.28
N VAL A 5 -4.62 27.86 10.40
CA VAL A 5 -3.70 28.96 10.74
C VAL A 5 -4.03 30.18 9.90
N THR A 6 -3.83 31.38 10.45
CA THR A 6 -3.83 32.62 9.66
C THR A 6 -2.50 32.78 8.89
N PRO A 7 -2.42 33.64 7.87
CA PRO A 7 -1.16 33.98 7.20
C PRO A 7 -0.05 34.41 8.16
N GLU A 8 -0.35 35.25 9.15
CA GLU A 8 0.62 35.74 10.14
C GLU A 8 1.12 34.60 11.02
N GLN A 9 0.21 33.74 11.49
CA GLN A 9 0.56 32.55 12.26
C GLN A 9 1.42 31.59 11.43
N CYS A 10 1.05 31.36 10.18
CA CYS A 10 1.83 30.53 9.27
C CYS A 10 3.25 31.07 9.12
N ASN A 11 3.40 32.37 8.87
CA ASN A 11 4.71 33.02 8.75
C ASN A 11 5.57 32.81 10.02
N GLN A 12 4.98 33.03 11.19
CA GLN A 12 5.65 32.85 12.49
C GLN A 12 6.11 31.40 12.72
N LEU A 13 5.29 30.41 12.35
CA LEU A 13 5.66 29.00 12.41
C LEU A 13 6.81 28.67 11.43
N GLY A 14 6.81 29.31 10.26
CA GLY A 14 7.91 29.21 9.30
C GLY A 14 9.23 29.74 9.88
N LEU A 15 9.17 30.83 10.65
CA LEU A 15 10.33 31.40 11.32
C LEU A 15 10.86 30.46 12.40
N GLU A 16 9.98 29.92 13.26
CA GLU A 16 10.36 28.96 14.29
C GLU A 16 11.00 27.70 13.67
N LEU A 17 10.45 27.21 12.55
CA LEU A 17 11.03 26.09 11.82
C LEU A 17 12.42 26.45 11.28
N ALA A 18 12.58 27.63 10.65
CA ALA A 18 13.84 28.08 10.08
C ALA A 18 14.95 28.19 11.14
N GLU A 19 14.64 28.73 12.32
CA GLU A 19 15.56 28.82 13.46
C GLU A 19 16.03 27.44 13.93
N LYS A 20 15.16 26.43 13.88
CA LYS A 20 15.49 25.05 14.24
C LYS A 20 16.37 24.35 13.21
N ILE A 21 16.05 24.50 11.91
CA ILE A 21 16.69 23.67 10.86
C ILE A 21 17.93 24.30 10.24
N ALA A 22 18.05 25.63 10.26
CA ALA A 22 19.15 26.35 9.63
C ALA A 22 19.68 27.46 10.55
N PRO A 23 20.16 27.11 11.76
CA PRO A 23 20.80 28.09 12.63
C PRO A 23 22.01 28.71 11.92
N ASN A 24 22.25 30.00 12.17
CA ASN A 24 23.34 30.77 11.56
C ASN A 24 23.29 30.89 10.02
N HIS A 25 22.14 30.59 9.39
CA HIS A 25 21.88 30.89 7.99
C HIS A 25 20.94 32.09 7.86
N GLN A 26 21.11 32.86 6.77
CA GLN A 26 20.12 33.86 6.39
C GLN A 26 18.92 33.15 5.76
N VAL A 27 17.71 33.51 6.19
CA VAL A 27 16.47 32.91 5.70
C VAL A 27 15.48 34.00 5.28
N ALA A 28 14.81 33.81 4.15
CA ALA A 28 13.67 34.60 3.73
C ALA A 28 12.41 33.73 3.72
N ILE A 29 11.32 34.24 4.28
CA ILE A 29 10.06 33.52 4.45
C ILE A 29 8.94 34.33 3.83
N TYR A 30 8.23 33.71 2.88
CA TYR A 30 7.09 34.29 2.20
C TYR A 30 5.87 33.41 2.44
N THR A 31 4.76 34.00 2.85
CA THR A 31 3.52 33.28 3.11
C THR A 31 2.52 33.59 2.01
N HIS A 32 1.92 32.54 1.46
CA HIS A 32 0.86 32.65 0.45
C HIS A 32 -0.45 32.08 0.98
N GLU A 33 -1.55 32.66 0.51
CA GLU A 33 -2.94 32.27 0.79
C GLU A 33 -3.77 32.11 -0.50
N ASP A 34 -3.10 31.95 -1.64
CA ASP A 34 -3.67 31.87 -2.98
C ASP A 34 -4.25 30.48 -3.33
N THR A 35 -4.20 29.54 -2.39
CA THR A 35 -4.77 28.18 -2.52
C THR A 35 -5.74 27.88 -1.38
N GLU A 36 -6.32 26.68 -1.37
CA GLU A 36 -7.20 26.23 -0.28
C GLU A 36 -6.54 26.28 1.12
N HIS A 37 -5.20 26.29 1.18
CA HIS A 37 -4.46 26.35 2.43
C HIS A 37 -3.34 27.40 2.40
N VAL A 38 -3.12 28.02 3.55
CA VAL A 38 -1.99 28.92 3.78
C VAL A 38 -0.70 28.11 3.81
N HIS A 39 0.33 28.58 3.13
CA HIS A 39 1.63 27.90 3.08
C HIS A 39 2.81 28.87 3.04
N ASN A 40 3.98 28.41 3.49
CA ASN A 40 5.23 29.18 3.44
C ASN A 40 6.15 28.69 2.33
N HIS A 41 6.77 29.63 1.63
CA HIS A 41 8.01 29.45 0.91
C HIS A 41 9.18 29.91 1.79
N ILE A 42 10.07 28.99 2.13
CA ILE A 42 11.25 29.25 2.96
C ILE A 42 12.49 29.11 2.07
N VAL A 43 13.23 30.21 1.91
CA VAL A 43 14.48 30.27 1.14
C VAL A 43 15.64 30.43 2.10
N ILE A 44 16.52 29.43 2.15
CA ILE A 44 17.65 29.38 3.07
C ILE A 44 18.93 29.65 2.28
N ASN A 45 19.73 30.64 2.70
CA ASN A 45 21.07 30.83 2.17
C ASN A 45 21.91 29.59 2.51
N SER A 46 22.48 28.96 1.49
CA SER A 46 23.23 27.72 1.68
C SER A 46 24.52 27.89 2.48
N ILE A 47 25.01 29.11 2.71
CA ILE A 47 26.27 29.33 3.44
C ILE A 47 25.98 29.70 4.90
N ASP A 48 26.58 28.95 5.82
CA ASP A 48 26.60 29.25 7.25
C ASP A 48 27.48 30.49 7.48
N LEU A 49 26.95 31.49 8.19
CA LEU A 49 27.58 32.80 8.33
C LEU A 49 28.86 32.76 9.17
N ASP A 50 28.98 31.82 10.11
CA ASP A 50 30.11 31.73 11.03
C ASP A 50 31.23 30.86 10.46
N THR A 51 30.86 29.72 9.88
CA THR A 51 31.79 28.67 9.45
C THR A 51 32.08 28.70 7.96
N GLY A 52 31.26 29.38 7.17
CA GLY A 52 31.33 29.39 5.70
C GLY A 52 30.97 28.04 5.06
N LYS A 53 30.51 27.05 5.84
CA LYS A 53 30.18 25.73 5.34
C LYS A 53 28.82 25.74 4.64
N LYS A 54 28.66 24.83 3.69
CA LYS A 54 27.41 24.68 2.94
C LYS A 54 26.39 23.87 3.75
N PHE A 55 25.14 24.32 3.76
CA PHE A 55 23.97 23.60 4.23
C PHE A 55 23.84 22.26 3.51
N TYR A 56 23.87 21.18 4.28
CA TYR A 56 23.93 19.82 3.72
C TYR A 56 22.54 19.19 3.60
N ASN A 57 21.86 19.49 2.48
CA ASN A 57 20.53 18.95 2.20
C ASN A 57 20.59 17.53 1.60
N ASN A 58 20.76 16.52 2.45
CA ASN A 58 20.74 15.11 2.06
C ASN A 58 19.41 14.42 2.46
N LYS A 59 19.29 13.10 2.18
CA LYS A 59 18.08 12.32 2.54
C LYS A 59 17.78 12.30 4.04
N GLN A 60 18.79 12.42 4.89
CA GLN A 60 18.62 12.48 6.34
C GLN A 60 18.15 13.87 6.77
N ALA A 61 18.78 14.93 6.27
CA ALA A 61 18.35 16.31 6.51
C ALA A 61 16.87 16.52 6.12
N LEU A 62 16.40 15.93 5.02
CA LEU A 62 14.98 15.97 4.66
C LEU A 62 14.07 15.32 5.72
N LYS A 63 14.51 14.24 6.37
CA LYS A 63 13.76 13.61 7.47
C LYS A 63 13.80 14.48 8.72
N ASP A 64 14.97 15.04 9.03
CA ASP A 64 15.17 15.90 10.20
C ASP A 64 14.31 17.18 10.09
N ILE A 65 14.25 17.79 8.90
CA ILE A 65 13.38 18.94 8.62
C ILE A 65 11.90 18.58 8.80
N ARG A 66 11.46 17.41 8.31
CA ARG A 66 10.07 16.95 8.53
C ARG A 66 9.77 16.75 9.99
N GLN A 67 10.68 16.11 10.73
CA GLN A 67 10.51 15.89 12.16
C GLN A 67 10.44 17.22 12.92
N ALA A 68 11.33 18.16 12.62
CA ALA A 68 11.31 19.50 13.22
C ALA A 68 10.00 20.25 12.92
N ASN A 69 9.49 20.14 11.67
CA ASN A 69 8.20 20.71 11.31
C ASN A 69 7.05 20.05 12.09
N ASP A 70 7.02 18.72 12.21
CA ASP A 70 6.00 18.01 12.98
C ASP A 70 6.05 18.40 14.47
N GLU A 71 7.24 18.62 15.04
CA GLU A 71 7.42 19.10 16.41
C GLU A 71 6.87 20.53 16.58
N VAL A 72 7.14 21.44 15.64
CA VAL A 72 6.53 22.78 15.61
C VAL A 72 5.01 22.68 15.51
N CYS A 73 4.47 21.85 14.62
CA CYS A 73 3.02 21.66 14.53
C CYS A 73 2.43 21.16 15.86
N LYS A 74 3.06 20.17 16.52
CA LYS A 74 2.58 19.64 17.81
C LYS A 74 2.59 20.69 18.91
N SER A 75 3.64 21.50 19.02
CA SER A 75 3.75 22.50 20.09
C SER A 75 2.68 23.59 19.99
N HIS A 76 2.15 23.81 18.78
CA HIS A 76 1.06 24.75 18.51
C HIS A 76 -0.31 24.07 18.36
N ASN A 77 -0.45 22.81 18.79
CA ASN A 77 -1.69 22.01 18.69
C ASN A 77 -2.26 21.91 17.26
N LEU A 78 -1.39 21.94 16.25
CA LEU A 78 -1.75 21.82 14.84
C LEU A 78 -1.77 20.35 14.40
N SER A 79 -2.55 20.09 13.36
CA SER A 79 -2.70 18.78 12.77
C SER A 79 -1.44 18.37 12.00
N ILE A 80 -1.01 17.13 12.17
CA ILE A 80 0.10 16.55 11.40
C ILE A 80 -0.47 15.56 10.40
N PRO A 81 0.05 15.52 9.15
CA PRO A 81 -0.34 14.53 8.18
C PRO A 81 -0.12 13.09 8.70
N ASN A 82 -1.11 12.22 8.52
CA ASN A 82 -0.95 10.81 8.84
C ASN A 82 0.12 10.17 7.92
N VAL A 83 1.16 9.59 8.50
CA VAL A 83 2.25 8.90 7.79
C VAL A 83 1.72 7.73 6.95
N GLN A 84 0.57 7.18 7.34
CA GLN A 84 -0.12 6.05 6.72
C GLN A 84 -1.40 6.51 6.02
N ALA A 85 -1.24 7.24 4.92
CA ALA A 85 -2.36 7.56 4.05
C ALA A 85 -3.05 6.26 3.57
N GLN A 86 -4.32 6.10 3.98
CA GLN A 86 -5.21 4.98 3.62
C GLN A 86 -5.33 4.87 2.09
N ILE A 87 -5.48 6.01 1.42
CA ILE A 87 -5.46 6.16 -0.04
C ILE A 87 -4.34 7.11 -0.43
N ARG A 88 -3.60 6.78 -1.50
CA ARG A 88 -2.48 7.59 -2.00
C ARG A 88 -2.66 7.91 -3.47
N TYR A 89 -2.79 9.18 -3.81
CA TYR A 89 -2.71 9.66 -5.19
C TYR A 89 -1.37 10.36 -5.43
N THR A 90 -0.82 10.22 -6.63
CA THR A 90 0.27 11.10 -7.07
C THR A 90 -0.30 12.37 -7.71
N GLN A 91 0.42 13.48 -7.66
CA GLN A 91 -0.02 14.73 -8.31
C GLN A 91 -0.33 14.52 -9.80
N ALA A 92 0.48 13.70 -10.48
CA ALA A 92 0.24 13.35 -11.88
C ALA A 92 -1.07 12.58 -12.07
N GLU A 93 -1.42 11.68 -11.15
CA GLU A 93 -2.71 10.96 -11.19
C GLU A 93 -3.89 11.92 -11.02
N GLN A 94 -3.83 12.83 -10.04
CA GLN A 94 -4.89 13.82 -9.81
C GLN A 94 -5.06 14.73 -11.02
N ASN A 95 -3.97 15.28 -11.54
CA ASN A 95 -4.01 16.16 -12.72
C ASN A 95 -4.60 15.49 -13.95
N ILE A 96 -4.40 14.17 -14.13
CA ILE A 96 -5.00 13.42 -15.24
C ILE A 96 -6.52 13.32 -15.06
N MET A 97 -6.99 13.02 -13.85
CA MET A 97 -8.41 12.93 -13.55
C MET A 97 -9.11 14.28 -13.71
N ASP A 98 -8.52 15.33 -13.15
CA ASP A 98 -9.09 16.68 -13.15
C ASP A 98 -9.20 17.22 -14.59
N LYS A 99 -8.17 17.00 -15.43
CA LYS A 99 -8.20 17.44 -16.83
C LYS A 99 -9.17 16.66 -17.71
N ALA A 100 -9.36 15.37 -17.42
CA ALA A 100 -10.28 14.53 -18.16
C ALA A 100 -11.73 14.65 -17.66
N GLU A 101 -11.94 15.31 -16.51
CA GLU A 101 -13.19 15.26 -15.74
C GLU A 101 -13.68 13.82 -15.52
N ASP A 102 -12.76 12.86 -15.45
CA ASP A 102 -13.04 11.44 -15.33
C ASP A 102 -12.03 10.77 -14.38
N VAL A 103 -12.55 10.27 -13.26
CA VAL A 103 -11.77 9.52 -12.27
C VAL A 103 -11.16 8.23 -12.82
N LYS A 104 -11.74 7.66 -13.89
CA LYS A 104 -11.22 6.47 -14.58
C LYS A 104 -10.09 6.80 -15.55
N ALA A 105 -9.80 8.07 -15.84
CA ALA A 105 -8.68 8.43 -16.72
C ALA A 105 -7.31 7.97 -16.19
N SER A 106 -7.19 7.74 -14.89
CA SER A 106 -5.99 7.17 -14.27
C SER A 106 -6.10 5.65 -14.14
N TRP A 107 -5.24 4.91 -14.85
CA TRP A 107 -5.18 3.44 -14.76
C TRP A 107 -4.96 2.90 -13.34
N LYS A 108 -4.25 3.64 -12.47
CA LYS A 108 -4.10 3.26 -11.06
C LYS A 108 -5.40 3.41 -10.29
N ASN A 109 -6.21 4.40 -10.66
CA ASN A 109 -7.52 4.57 -10.04
C ASN A 109 -8.53 3.56 -10.56
N GLN A 110 -8.42 3.13 -11.82
CA GLN A 110 -9.17 1.97 -12.31
C GLN A 110 -8.87 0.72 -11.46
N ILE A 111 -7.61 0.50 -11.08
CA ILE A 111 -7.24 -0.58 -10.14
C ILE A 111 -7.93 -0.38 -8.78
N ARG A 112 -7.90 0.83 -8.19
CA ARG A 112 -8.57 1.09 -6.91
C ARG A 112 -10.07 0.80 -6.98
N ILE A 113 -10.75 1.29 -8.03
CA ILE A 113 -12.18 1.05 -8.25
C ILE A 113 -12.47 -0.45 -8.37
N ALA A 114 -11.69 -1.18 -9.15
CA ALA A 114 -11.89 -2.62 -9.30
C ALA A 114 -11.71 -3.38 -7.98
N ILE A 115 -10.74 -2.99 -7.15
CA ILE A 115 -10.53 -3.56 -5.81
C ILE A 115 -11.71 -3.24 -4.90
N GLU A 116 -12.14 -1.98 -4.82
CA GLU A 116 -13.27 -1.58 -3.97
C GLU A 116 -14.56 -2.33 -4.33
N GLU A 117 -14.81 -2.57 -5.61
CA GLU A 117 -15.99 -3.31 -6.06
C GLU A 117 -15.92 -4.83 -5.75
N THR A 118 -14.74 -5.39 -5.47
CA THR A 118 -14.53 -6.84 -5.34
C THR A 118 -14.04 -7.32 -3.97
N LYS A 119 -13.43 -6.45 -3.16
CA LYS A 119 -12.76 -6.82 -1.91
C LYS A 119 -13.67 -7.50 -0.89
N ASP A 120 -14.95 -7.09 -0.82
CA ASP A 120 -15.94 -7.63 0.12
C ASP A 120 -16.61 -8.93 -0.36
N GLN A 121 -16.17 -9.46 -1.50
CA GLN A 121 -16.72 -10.67 -2.11
C GLN A 121 -15.74 -11.83 -2.07
N ALA A 122 -14.46 -11.60 -1.82
CA ALA A 122 -13.45 -12.66 -1.84
C ALA A 122 -13.10 -13.16 -0.43
N THR A 123 -12.76 -14.44 -0.33
CA THR A 123 -12.27 -15.08 0.89
C THR A 123 -10.78 -15.40 0.87
N ASP A 124 -10.13 -15.22 -0.27
CA ASP A 124 -8.70 -15.38 -0.47
C ASP A 124 -8.23 -14.63 -1.74
N PHE A 125 -6.91 -14.64 -1.99
CA PHE A 125 -6.32 -13.97 -3.15
C PHE A 125 -6.61 -14.65 -4.49
N GLU A 126 -6.94 -15.94 -4.51
CA GLU A 126 -7.25 -16.66 -5.74
C GLU A 126 -8.64 -16.28 -6.23
N GLU A 127 -9.65 -16.36 -5.36
CA GLU A 127 -11.02 -15.88 -5.60
C GLU A 127 -11.00 -14.39 -5.94
N PHE A 128 -10.22 -13.59 -5.21
CA PHE A 128 -10.07 -12.16 -5.48
C PHE A 128 -9.50 -11.88 -6.88
N ASN A 129 -8.49 -12.64 -7.31
CA ASN A 129 -7.92 -12.50 -8.64
C ASN A 129 -8.92 -12.88 -9.75
N GLU A 130 -9.73 -13.93 -9.54
CA GLU A 130 -10.79 -14.30 -10.47
C GLU A 130 -11.88 -13.23 -10.58
N LEU A 131 -12.21 -12.53 -9.49
CA LEU A 131 -13.15 -11.42 -9.49
C LEU A 131 -12.58 -10.15 -10.16
N LEU A 132 -11.26 -9.94 -10.08
CA LEU A 132 -10.59 -8.78 -10.68
C LEU A 132 -10.37 -8.91 -12.19
N LYS A 133 -10.09 -10.12 -12.70
CA LYS A 133 -9.80 -10.36 -14.12
C LYS A 133 -10.86 -9.80 -15.08
N PRO A 134 -12.18 -10.02 -14.86
CA PRO A 134 -13.25 -9.43 -15.68
C PRO A 134 -13.26 -7.90 -15.67
N LYS A 135 -12.69 -7.27 -14.64
CA LYS A 135 -12.57 -5.81 -14.51
C LYS A 135 -11.27 -5.28 -15.13
N GLY A 136 -10.52 -6.10 -15.87
CA GLY A 136 -9.28 -5.71 -16.55
C GLY A 136 -8.06 -5.64 -15.63
N ILE A 137 -8.16 -6.15 -14.40
CA ILE A 137 -7.08 -6.11 -13.39
C ILE A 137 -6.69 -7.53 -12.99
N GLU A 138 -5.41 -7.78 -12.76
CA GLU A 138 -4.92 -9.06 -12.23
C GLU A 138 -4.02 -8.85 -11.01
N VAL A 139 -4.02 -9.82 -10.10
CA VAL A 139 -3.03 -9.95 -9.03
C VAL A 139 -1.77 -10.57 -9.62
N ALA A 140 -0.81 -9.73 -10.00
CA ALA A 140 0.42 -10.17 -10.66
C ALA A 140 1.41 -10.86 -9.71
N ARG A 141 1.40 -10.51 -8.42
CA ARG A 141 2.28 -11.12 -7.41
C ARG A 141 1.79 -10.87 -5.99
N VAL A 142 1.75 -11.93 -5.20
CA VAL A 142 1.59 -11.85 -3.73
C VAL A 142 2.92 -12.21 -3.07
N THR A 143 3.26 -11.50 -2.00
CA THR A 143 4.41 -11.79 -1.12
C THR A 143 3.95 -11.72 0.33
N ASN A 144 4.79 -12.12 1.29
CA ASN A 144 4.41 -12.09 2.70
C ASN A 144 3.89 -10.73 3.21
N LYS A 145 4.38 -9.61 2.64
CA LYS A 145 4.06 -8.26 3.12
C LYS A 145 3.32 -7.38 2.10
N THR A 146 3.35 -7.73 0.81
CA THR A 146 2.86 -6.82 -0.23
C THR A 146 2.15 -7.58 -1.33
N VAL A 147 1.16 -6.94 -1.93
CA VAL A 147 0.49 -7.38 -3.15
C VAL A 147 0.85 -6.46 -4.31
N THR A 148 0.93 -6.99 -5.53
CA THR A 148 1.17 -6.24 -6.77
C THR A 148 0.06 -6.54 -7.75
N TYR A 149 -0.56 -5.47 -8.25
CA TYR A 149 -1.60 -5.50 -9.26
C TYR A 149 -1.02 -5.19 -10.63
N LYS A 150 -1.64 -5.71 -11.68
CA LYS A 150 -1.40 -5.33 -13.06
C LYS A 150 -2.71 -4.92 -13.71
N HIS A 151 -2.67 -3.80 -14.42
CA HIS A 151 -3.70 -3.42 -15.38
C HIS A 151 -3.43 -4.15 -16.69
N ILE A 152 -4.40 -4.93 -17.17
CA ILE A 152 -4.20 -5.85 -18.30
C ILE A 152 -4.01 -5.07 -19.61
N GLU A 153 -4.89 -4.10 -19.90
CA GLU A 153 -4.85 -3.34 -21.17
C GLU A 153 -3.62 -2.42 -21.27
N GLU A 154 -3.34 -1.67 -20.21
CA GLU A 154 -2.20 -0.75 -20.13
C GLU A 154 -0.85 -1.44 -19.92
N ASP A 155 -0.85 -2.76 -19.63
CA ASP A 155 0.32 -3.58 -19.24
C ASP A 155 1.20 -2.94 -18.15
N LYS A 156 0.58 -2.24 -17.20
CA LYS A 156 1.28 -1.52 -16.10
C LYS A 156 1.07 -2.19 -14.76
N LYS A 157 2.13 -2.25 -13.96
CA LYS A 157 2.13 -2.88 -12.62
C LYS A 157 2.26 -1.84 -11.51
N VAL A 158 1.58 -2.06 -10.40
CA VAL A 158 1.66 -1.21 -9.21
C VAL A 158 1.55 -2.06 -7.94
N ARG A 159 2.34 -1.72 -6.91
CA ARG A 159 2.23 -2.34 -5.60
C ARG A 159 1.03 -1.75 -4.85
N GLY A 160 0.29 -2.57 -4.12
CA GLY A 160 -0.84 -2.15 -3.26
C GLY A 160 -0.48 -0.97 -2.37
N SER A 161 0.65 -1.05 -1.66
CA SER A 161 1.21 0.03 -0.82
C SER A 161 1.40 1.40 -1.51
N LYS A 162 1.42 1.46 -2.85
CA LYS A 162 1.52 2.70 -3.65
C LYS A 162 0.15 3.26 -4.02
N LEU A 163 -0.90 2.45 -3.99
CA LEU A 163 -2.30 2.86 -4.16
C LEU A 163 -2.88 3.37 -2.84
N GLY A 164 -2.40 2.82 -1.72
CA GLY A 164 -2.90 3.10 -0.37
C GLY A 164 -2.66 1.90 0.54
N ASN A 165 -2.78 2.08 1.86
CA ASN A 165 -2.67 0.95 2.79
C ASN A 165 -3.85 -0.02 2.65
N ASP A 166 -5.03 0.51 2.31
CA ASP A 166 -6.28 -0.26 2.16
C ASP A 166 -6.20 -1.28 1.01
N TYR A 167 -5.26 -1.07 0.10
CA TYR A 167 -5.01 -1.91 -1.06
C TYR A 167 -3.77 -2.79 -0.90
N ASP A 168 -3.12 -2.78 0.28
CA ASP A 168 -1.99 -3.66 0.55
C ASP A 168 -2.45 -4.96 1.21
N LYS A 169 -1.55 -5.94 1.26
CA LYS A 169 -1.91 -7.31 1.65
C LYS A 169 -2.58 -7.44 3.03
N GLU A 170 -2.10 -6.67 4.01
CA GLU A 170 -2.57 -6.77 5.40
C GLU A 170 -4.06 -6.44 5.52
N GLU A 171 -4.52 -5.35 4.89
CA GLU A 171 -5.93 -4.97 4.92
C GLU A 171 -6.82 -5.98 4.18
N LEU A 172 -6.33 -6.50 3.05
CA LEU A 172 -7.07 -7.48 2.25
C LEU A 172 -7.22 -8.82 2.97
N ASP A 173 -6.16 -9.28 3.64
CA ASP A 173 -6.21 -10.49 4.47
C ASP A 173 -7.29 -10.36 5.57
N ASP A 174 -7.42 -9.17 6.16
CA ASP A 174 -8.44 -8.87 7.16
C ASP A 174 -9.85 -8.86 6.55
N GLY A 175 -10.03 -8.28 5.36
CA GLY A 175 -11.28 -8.33 4.60
C GLY A 175 -11.70 -9.76 4.26
N PHE A 176 -10.75 -10.57 3.76
CA PHE A 176 -10.96 -11.99 3.46
C PHE A 176 -11.38 -12.79 4.69
N ARG A 177 -10.75 -12.53 5.84
CA ARG A 177 -11.12 -13.17 7.11
C ARG A 177 -12.55 -12.83 7.53
N LEU A 178 -12.96 -11.57 7.38
CA LEU A 178 -14.33 -11.13 7.67
C LEU A 178 -15.35 -11.79 6.74
N GLU A 179 -15.03 -11.88 5.45
CA GLU A 179 -15.92 -12.51 4.47
C GLU A 179 -16.07 -14.01 4.73
N LYS A 180 -14.99 -14.71 5.06
CA LYS A 180 -15.03 -16.14 5.44
C LYS A 180 -15.96 -16.35 6.64
N GLN A 181 -15.86 -15.51 7.67
CA GLN A 181 -16.76 -15.55 8.84
C GLN A 181 -18.22 -15.26 8.46
N ARG A 182 -18.48 -14.34 7.53
CA ARG A 182 -19.84 -14.03 7.06
C ARG A 182 -20.47 -15.23 6.39
N ARG A 183 -19.73 -15.88 5.47
CA ARG A 183 -20.18 -17.07 4.74
C ARG A 183 -20.40 -18.26 5.68
N ASP A 184 -19.50 -18.51 6.62
CA ASP A 184 -19.64 -19.59 7.61
C ASP A 184 -20.88 -19.38 8.51
N ARG A 185 -21.17 -18.15 8.95
CA ARG A 185 -22.41 -17.86 9.71
C ARG A 185 -23.68 -18.05 8.89
N GLN A 186 -23.62 -17.76 7.60
CA GLN A 186 -24.77 -17.94 6.71
C GLN A 186 -25.05 -19.42 6.50
N SER A 187 -24.02 -20.23 6.26
CA SER A 187 -24.17 -21.68 6.14
C SER A 187 -24.70 -22.29 7.44
N GLU A 188 -24.20 -21.90 8.62
CA GLU A 188 -24.74 -22.33 9.92
C GLU A 188 -26.24 -22.00 10.11
N ARG A 189 -26.71 -20.87 9.56
CA ARG A 189 -28.13 -20.50 9.63
C ARG A 189 -29.00 -21.33 8.69
N GLU A 190 -28.51 -21.62 7.48
CA GLU A 190 -29.20 -22.47 6.49
C GLU A 190 -29.24 -23.94 6.94
N ILE A 191 -28.22 -24.35 7.70
CA ILE A 191 -28.08 -25.68 8.30
C ILE A 191 -28.98 -25.87 9.54
N ARG A 192 -29.67 -24.83 10.03
CA ARG A 192 -30.55 -24.97 11.20
C ARG A 192 -31.66 -25.99 10.92
N PRO A 193 -31.74 -27.06 11.74
CA PRO A 193 -32.66 -28.14 11.48
C PRO A 193 -34.09 -27.68 11.73
N ASN A 194 -34.99 -28.18 10.89
CA ASN A 194 -36.42 -28.01 11.02
C ASN A 194 -36.84 -28.54 12.42
N LEU A 195 -37.60 -27.77 13.20
CA LEU A 195 -38.07 -28.15 14.55
C LEU A 195 -38.95 -29.42 14.59
N LYS A 196 -39.24 -30.03 13.44
CA LYS A 196 -39.93 -31.32 13.27
C LYS A 196 -39.01 -32.49 12.89
N ALA A 197 -37.69 -32.31 12.87
CA ALA A 197 -36.73 -33.35 12.48
C ALA A 197 -36.72 -34.53 13.47
N THR A 198 -36.81 -35.74 12.93
CA THR A 198 -36.77 -37.01 13.66
C THR A 198 -35.34 -37.37 14.07
N LYS A 199 -35.16 -38.34 14.97
CA LYS A 199 -33.83 -38.75 15.44
C LYS A 199 -32.94 -39.28 14.30
N GLU A 200 -33.53 -39.93 13.31
CA GLU A 200 -32.85 -40.41 12.10
C GLU A 200 -32.36 -39.25 11.23
N ASP A 201 -33.18 -38.20 11.05
CA ASP A 201 -32.77 -36.97 10.33
C ASP A 201 -31.56 -36.29 11.02
N TRP A 202 -31.49 -36.36 12.35
CA TRP A 202 -30.37 -35.80 13.12
C TRP A 202 -29.07 -36.61 13.01
N ASP A 203 -29.17 -37.93 12.94
CA ASP A 203 -27.99 -38.80 12.79
C ASP A 203 -27.46 -38.74 11.36
N GLU A 204 -28.33 -38.74 10.33
CA GLU A 204 -27.95 -38.54 8.93
C GLU A 204 -27.34 -37.15 8.70
N PHE A 205 -27.94 -36.11 9.27
CA PHE A 205 -27.41 -34.75 9.23
C PHE A 205 -26.02 -34.66 9.90
N ARG A 206 -25.81 -35.32 11.05
CA ARG A 206 -24.50 -35.35 11.74
C ARG A 206 -23.44 -36.03 10.88
N GLU A 207 -23.75 -37.19 10.32
CA GLU A 207 -22.84 -37.93 9.46
C GLU A 207 -22.50 -37.15 8.18
N GLU A 208 -23.48 -36.49 7.57
CA GLU A 208 -23.24 -35.68 6.39
C GLU A 208 -22.37 -34.45 6.69
N ASN A 209 -22.60 -33.78 7.82
CA ASN A 209 -21.79 -32.63 8.22
C ASN A 209 -20.34 -33.05 8.55
N GLU A 210 -20.15 -34.18 9.24
CA GLU A 210 -18.82 -34.74 9.48
C GLU A 210 -18.11 -35.13 8.19
N ARG A 211 -18.84 -35.66 7.20
CA ARG A 211 -18.28 -35.98 5.88
C ARG A 211 -17.85 -34.71 5.14
N ARG A 212 -18.70 -33.68 5.12
CA ARG A 212 -18.39 -32.38 4.50
C ARG A 212 -17.20 -31.71 5.17
N GLU A 213 -17.09 -31.76 6.50
CA GLU A 213 -15.91 -31.24 7.20
C GLU A 213 -14.63 -32.01 6.83
N ARG A 214 -14.69 -33.35 6.72
CA ARG A 214 -13.55 -34.15 6.29
C ARG A 214 -13.13 -33.80 4.86
N GLU A 215 -14.08 -33.68 3.95
CA GLU A 215 -13.83 -33.28 2.56
C GLU A 215 -13.21 -31.87 2.47
N ARG A 216 -13.72 -30.90 3.24
CA ARG A 216 -13.20 -29.52 3.30
C ARG A 216 -11.77 -29.50 3.84
N ARG A 217 -11.49 -30.23 4.93
CA ARG A 217 -10.13 -30.36 5.49
C ARG A 217 -9.17 -31.05 4.52
N GLU A 218 -9.65 -32.03 3.76
CA GLU A 218 -8.81 -32.72 2.76
C GLU A 218 -8.52 -31.81 1.55
N GLN A 219 -9.49 -31.02 1.09
CA GLN A 219 -9.29 -30.00 0.07
C GLN A 219 -8.27 -28.94 0.52
N GLU A 220 -8.45 -28.37 1.71
CA GLU A 220 -7.50 -27.40 2.28
C GLU A 220 -6.09 -27.99 2.42
N ARG A 221 -5.97 -29.29 2.76
CA ARG A 221 -4.66 -29.97 2.83
C ARG A 221 -4.03 -30.10 1.45
N ARG A 222 -4.78 -30.55 0.45
CA ARG A 222 -4.28 -30.71 -0.94
C ARG A 222 -3.89 -29.38 -1.57
N GLU A 223 -4.64 -28.32 -1.28
CA GLU A 223 -4.34 -26.98 -1.74
C GLU A 223 -3.07 -26.42 -1.09
N ASN A 224 -2.94 -26.57 0.23
CA ASN A 224 -1.71 -26.20 0.94
C ASN A 224 -0.48 -26.99 0.43
N GLU A 225 -0.64 -28.28 0.15
CA GLU A 225 0.41 -29.10 -0.47
C GLU A 225 0.80 -28.57 -1.87
N ARG A 226 -0.18 -28.17 -2.69
CA ARG A 226 0.07 -27.55 -4.00
C ARG A 226 0.81 -26.23 -3.89
N ILE A 227 0.33 -25.33 -3.04
CA ILE A 227 0.94 -24.00 -2.82
C ILE A 227 2.38 -24.16 -2.32
N ASN A 228 2.62 -25.10 -1.40
CA ASN A 228 3.96 -25.35 -0.89
C ASN A 228 4.91 -25.88 -1.99
N ALA A 229 4.43 -26.81 -2.82
CA ALA A 229 5.20 -27.35 -3.94
C ALA A 229 5.53 -26.28 -5.00
N GLU A 230 4.58 -25.39 -5.31
CA GLU A 230 4.80 -24.27 -6.23
C GLU A 230 5.81 -23.26 -5.68
N ASN A 231 5.68 -22.91 -4.40
CA ASN A 231 6.65 -22.03 -3.73
C ASN A 231 8.05 -22.63 -3.71
N GLU A 232 8.19 -23.95 -3.52
CA GLU A 232 9.48 -24.63 -3.59
C GLU A 232 10.10 -24.57 -5.00
N ARG A 233 9.28 -24.75 -6.05
CA ARG A 233 9.72 -24.59 -7.45
C ARG A 233 10.20 -23.18 -7.75
N LEU A 234 9.44 -22.17 -7.32
CA LEU A 234 9.80 -20.77 -7.48
C LEU A 234 11.09 -20.41 -6.74
N ARG A 235 11.32 -20.97 -5.55
CA ARG A 235 12.60 -20.80 -4.82
C ARG A 235 13.76 -21.39 -5.61
N LYS A 236 13.62 -22.61 -6.14
CA LYS A 236 14.66 -23.28 -6.96
C LYS A 236 14.97 -22.51 -8.25
N GLN A 237 13.96 -21.98 -8.94
CA GLN A 237 14.16 -21.12 -10.11
C GLN A 237 14.96 -19.86 -9.75
N ARG A 238 14.61 -19.17 -8.67
CA ARG A 238 15.33 -17.97 -8.22
C ARG A 238 16.77 -18.24 -7.83
N GLU A 239 17.05 -19.38 -7.21
CA GLU A 239 18.42 -19.81 -6.90
C GLU A 239 19.23 -20.07 -8.18
N GLN A 240 18.62 -20.71 -9.19
CA GLN A 240 19.27 -20.93 -10.49
C GLN A 240 19.52 -19.62 -11.25
N GLU A 241 18.54 -18.71 -11.28
CA GLU A 241 18.68 -17.38 -11.86
C GLU A 241 19.81 -16.61 -11.17
N SER A 242 19.83 -16.58 -9.82
CA SER A 242 20.86 -15.90 -9.04
C SER A 242 22.27 -16.46 -9.30
N ARG A 243 22.42 -17.80 -9.38
CA ARG A 243 23.69 -18.45 -9.73
C ARG A 243 24.13 -18.10 -11.15
N THR A 244 23.19 -18.05 -12.09
CA THR A 244 23.46 -17.68 -13.49
C THR A 244 23.91 -16.22 -13.59
N THR A 245 23.22 -15.29 -12.91
CA THR A 245 23.59 -13.87 -12.86
C THR A 245 24.96 -13.66 -12.21
N GLN A 246 25.29 -14.39 -11.13
CA GLN A 246 26.63 -14.33 -10.52
C GLN A 246 27.73 -14.87 -11.45
N SER A 247 27.46 -15.94 -12.21
CA SER A 247 28.40 -16.51 -13.19
C SER A 247 28.67 -15.55 -14.35
N VAL A 248 27.62 -14.90 -14.88
CA VAL A 248 27.73 -13.88 -15.94
C VAL A 248 28.53 -12.67 -15.46
N ASN A 249 28.26 -12.18 -14.24
CA ASN A 249 29.02 -11.07 -13.65
C ASN A 249 30.49 -11.41 -13.37
N LYS A 250 30.81 -12.67 -13.02
CA LYS A 250 32.21 -13.12 -12.89
C LYS A 250 32.93 -13.19 -14.24
N LYS A 251 32.27 -13.67 -15.30
CA LYS A 251 32.84 -13.66 -16.66
C LYS A 251 33.07 -12.24 -17.18
N ALA A 252 32.16 -11.32 -16.92
CA ALA A 252 32.30 -9.92 -17.34
C ALA A 252 33.47 -9.19 -16.66
N ARG A 253 33.86 -9.59 -15.43
CA ARG A 253 35.04 -9.05 -14.72
C ARG A 253 36.37 -9.72 -15.08
N GLY A 254 36.35 -10.81 -15.84
CA GLY A 254 37.55 -11.54 -16.27
C GLY A 254 38.04 -11.17 -17.67
N ILE A 255 37.39 -10.22 -18.34
CA ILE A 255 37.81 -9.68 -19.64
C ILE A 255 38.47 -8.32 -19.38
N ASP A 256 39.62 -8.34 -18.70
CA ASP A 256 40.66 -7.32 -18.89
C ASP A 256 41.68 -7.97 -19.84
N LEU A 257 41.53 -7.68 -21.13
CA LEU A 257 42.55 -7.95 -22.12
C LEU A 257 43.47 -6.73 -22.14
N GLU A 258 44.67 -6.92 -21.59
CA GLU A 258 45.84 -6.11 -21.90
C GLU A 258 45.91 -5.85 -23.41
N LEU A 259 45.77 -4.58 -23.79
CA LEU A 259 46.30 -3.97 -25.03
C LEU A 259 46.54 -2.48 -24.77
#